data_AF-A0AAV2ZJX3-F1
#
_entry.id   AF-A0AAV2ZJX3-F1
#
_cell.length_a   1.000
_cell.length_b   1.000
_cell.length_c   1.000
_cell.angle_alpha   90.00
_cell.angle_beta   90.00
_cell.angle_gamma   90.00
#
_symmetry.space_group_name_H-M   'P 1'
#
loop_
_entity.id
_entity.type
_entity.pdbx_description
1 polymer ?
#
loop_
_entity_poly.entity_id
_entity_poly.type
_entity_poly.pdbx_seq_one_letter_code
_entity_poly.pdbx_strand_id
1 'polypeptide(L)'
;MAANPWDSVQSTAASALMEKCLEAGVLTQDMLDQAQDQTLHFTRVEDMEKFSELKAEIRKKSLELELLQLEKETADIIHPFFLNKKCEALQKLSSHLEAVLREKRSLRQRLAKPLCQENLPIEAAYHRFAAEFLPLAVKFIENLEFSIETIRKSPQIPDYAKNLDMALVKMESLEADLEGLTEQILTWREKQLNLLQGNFSGNTQASSSSIKESTSYLSIENMHL
;
A
#
# COMPACT_ATOMS: atom_id res chain seq x y z
N MET A 1 92.16 26.64 -9.13
CA MET A 1 92.31 26.17 -7.74
C MET A 1 93.01 27.29 -6.98
N ALA A 2 92.24 28.15 -6.31
CA ALA A 2 92.80 29.19 -5.44
C ALA A 2 92.53 28.73 -4.00
N ALA A 3 93.61 28.47 -3.25
CA ALA A 3 93.54 28.06 -1.86
C ALA A 3 92.97 29.22 -1.02
N ASN A 4 92.07 28.89 -0.09
CA ASN A 4 91.41 29.85 0.77
C ASN A 4 92.46 30.56 1.66
N PRO A 5 92.57 31.90 1.65
CA PRO A 5 93.59 32.64 2.41
C PRO A 5 93.44 32.56 3.93
N TRP A 6 92.36 31.96 4.42
CA TRP A 6 91.98 31.92 5.84
C TRP A 6 92.26 30.57 6.52
N ASP A 7 92.94 29.64 5.85
CA ASP A 7 93.37 28.38 6.48
C ASP A 7 94.56 28.64 7.42
N SER A 8 94.29 28.58 8.73
CA SER A 8 95.21 28.94 9.81
C SER A 8 96.26 27.86 10.07
N VAL A 9 97.24 27.74 9.17
CA VAL A 9 98.27 26.68 9.26
C VAL A 9 99.70 27.21 9.45
N GLN A 10 99.99 28.52 9.36
CA GLN A 10 101.34 29.03 9.67
C GLN A 10 101.35 30.37 10.41
N SER A 11 102.24 30.49 11.40
CA SER A 11 102.53 31.74 12.13
C SER A 11 103.01 32.80 11.14
N THR A 12 102.07 33.64 10.74
CA THR A 12 102.27 34.69 9.73
C THR A 12 103.14 35.80 10.34
N ALA A 13 103.93 36.53 9.54
CA ALA A 13 104.77 37.63 10.02
C ALA A 13 104.03 38.67 10.89
N ALA A 14 102.72 38.83 10.68
CA ALA A 14 101.84 39.63 11.52
C ALA A 14 101.66 39.06 12.95
N SER A 15 101.59 37.74 13.11
CA SER A 15 101.52 37.06 14.42
C SER A 15 102.79 37.31 15.25
N ALA A 16 103.96 37.21 14.62
CA ALA A 16 105.23 37.51 15.28
C ALA A 16 105.37 39.00 15.66
N LEU A 17 104.75 39.89 14.87
CA LEU A 17 104.73 41.33 15.15
C LEU A 17 103.78 41.66 16.31
N MET A 18 102.60 41.02 16.35
CA MET A 18 101.65 41.14 17.46
C MET A 18 102.24 40.61 18.79
N GLU A 19 102.96 39.50 18.75
CA GLU A 19 103.67 38.94 19.92
C GLU A 19 104.75 39.88 20.44
N LYS A 20 105.57 40.48 19.55
CA LYS A 20 106.53 41.52 19.94
C LYS A 20 105.87 42.79 20.49
N CYS A 21 104.68 43.16 20.00
CA CYS A 21 103.95 44.32 20.50
C CYS A 21 103.33 44.08 21.89
N LEU A 22 102.98 42.83 22.22
CA LEU A 22 102.58 42.40 23.56
C LEU A 22 103.77 42.45 24.53
N GLU A 23 104.93 41.91 24.11
CA GLU A 23 106.16 41.96 24.91
C GLU A 23 106.68 43.39 25.13
N ALA A 24 106.50 44.29 24.16
CA ALA A 24 106.88 45.69 24.24
C ALA A 24 105.86 46.57 25.01
N GLY A 25 104.73 46.00 25.48
CA GLY A 25 103.68 46.71 26.21
C GLY A 25 102.89 47.74 25.39
N VAL A 26 103.02 47.71 24.06
CA VAL A 26 102.31 48.60 23.12
C VAL A 26 100.87 48.13 22.88
N LEU A 27 100.64 46.82 22.99
CA LEU A 27 99.33 46.17 22.96
C LEU A 27 99.15 45.40 24.27
N THR A 28 97.99 45.52 24.92
CA THR A 28 97.60 44.72 26.08
C THR A 28 96.66 43.59 25.67
N GLN A 29 96.70 42.47 26.40
CA GLN A 29 95.83 41.32 26.14
C GLN A 29 94.34 41.70 26.13
N ASP A 30 93.92 42.61 27.03
CA ASP A 30 92.55 43.14 27.08
C ASP A 30 92.10 43.79 25.75
N MET A 31 93.01 44.43 25.01
CA MET A 31 92.70 45.07 23.72
C MET A 31 92.50 44.03 22.61
N LEU A 32 93.19 42.88 22.69
CA LEU A 32 92.98 41.75 21.77
C LEU A 32 91.67 41.02 22.10
N ASP A 33 91.38 40.79 23.38
CA ASP A 33 90.14 40.16 23.83
C ASP A 33 88.91 41.02 23.45
N GLN A 34 89.05 42.36 23.50
CA GLN A 34 88.01 43.29 23.04
C GLN A 34 87.78 43.23 21.51
N ALA A 35 88.83 43.04 20.70
CA ALA A 35 88.69 42.85 19.25
C ALA A 35 88.07 41.49 18.89
N GLN A 36 88.32 40.46 19.71
CA GLN A 36 87.66 39.17 19.58
C GLN A 36 86.16 39.27 19.91
N ASP A 37 85.80 40.03 20.95
CA ASP A 37 84.40 40.31 21.31
C ASP A 37 83.65 41.03 20.17
N GLN A 38 84.31 41.98 19.48
CA GLN A 38 83.79 42.60 18.26
C GLN A 38 83.49 41.61 17.13
N THR A 39 84.27 40.53 17.02
CA THR A 39 84.02 39.48 16.01
C THR A 39 82.81 38.62 16.39
N LEU A 40 82.59 38.38 17.69
CA LEU A 40 81.39 37.71 18.21
C LEU A 40 80.12 38.57 18.07
N HIS A 41 80.25 39.90 18.00
CA HIS A 41 79.12 40.78 17.71
C HIS A 41 78.56 40.59 16.30
N PHE A 42 79.37 40.25 15.30
CA PHE A 42 78.90 39.99 13.93
C PHE A 42 78.10 38.69 13.84
N THR A 43 78.55 37.61 14.49
CA THR A 43 77.80 36.33 14.53
C THR A 43 76.46 36.49 15.25
N ARG A 44 76.41 37.30 16.32
CA ARG A 44 75.17 37.66 17.00
C ARG A 44 74.19 38.44 16.13
N VAL A 45 74.67 39.28 15.20
CA VAL A 45 73.83 40.00 14.25
C VAL A 45 73.24 39.03 13.21
N GLU A 46 74.04 38.10 12.67
CA GLU A 46 73.54 37.06 11.77
C GLU A 46 72.48 36.16 12.43
N ASP A 47 72.68 35.77 13.68
CA ASP A 47 71.71 34.97 14.42
C ASP A 47 70.44 35.76 14.73
N MET A 48 70.55 37.05 15.01
CA MET A 48 69.40 37.95 15.19
C MET A 48 68.60 38.12 13.90
N GLU A 49 69.28 38.18 12.75
CA GLU A 49 68.64 38.21 11.42
C GLU A 49 67.87 36.91 11.16
N LYS A 50 68.51 35.74 11.35
CA LYS A 50 67.85 34.43 11.23
C LYS A 50 66.66 34.28 12.17
N PHE A 51 66.78 34.75 13.41
CA PHE A 51 65.67 34.75 14.37
C PHE A 51 64.52 35.66 13.92
N SER A 52 64.83 36.84 13.37
CA SER A 52 63.84 37.75 12.80
C SER A 52 63.09 37.12 11.63
N GLU A 53 63.81 36.46 10.71
CA GLU A 53 63.25 35.74 9.57
C GLU A 53 62.35 34.58 10.02
N LEU A 54 62.82 33.76 10.96
CA LEU A 54 62.03 32.66 11.52
C LEU A 54 60.76 33.20 12.21
N LYS A 55 60.86 34.31 12.94
CA LYS A 55 59.69 34.96 13.56
C LYS A 55 58.72 35.51 12.53
N ALA A 56 59.20 35.99 11.39
CA ALA A 56 58.34 36.41 10.27
C ALA A 56 57.61 35.20 9.65
N GLU A 57 58.31 34.08 9.45
CA GLU A 57 57.71 32.85 8.92
C GLU A 57 56.67 32.26 9.88
N ILE A 58 56.92 32.24 11.19
CA ILE A 58 55.93 31.82 12.19
C ILE A 58 54.66 32.68 12.11
N ARG A 59 54.81 34.01 12.02
CA ARG A 59 53.64 34.90 11.89
C ARG A 59 52.87 34.64 10.60
N LYS A 60 53.57 34.46 9.49
CA LYS A 60 52.96 34.13 8.20
C LYS A 60 52.17 32.82 8.29
N LYS A 61 52.75 31.79 8.89
CA LYS A 61 52.08 30.49 9.10
C LYS A 61 50.90 30.58 10.06
N SER A 62 50.99 31.40 11.10
CA SER A 62 49.86 31.69 12.00
C SER A 62 48.69 32.32 11.25
N LEU A 63 48.95 33.31 10.40
CA LEU A 63 47.91 33.95 9.58
C LEU A 63 47.30 32.98 8.56
N GLU A 64 48.11 32.13 7.93
CA GLU A 64 47.62 31.07 7.02
C GLU A 64 46.70 30.09 7.75
N LEU A 65 47.03 29.70 8.99
CA LEU A 65 46.17 28.86 9.83
C LEU A 65 44.87 29.55 10.22
N GLU A 66 44.91 30.83 10.60
CA GLU A 66 43.71 31.61 10.92
C GLU A 66 42.77 31.72 9.71
N LEU A 67 43.33 31.94 8.51
CA LEU A 67 42.55 31.99 7.28
C LEU A 67 41.87 30.66 6.97
N LEU A 68 42.61 29.54 7.06
CA LEU A 68 42.04 28.20 6.84
C LEU A 68 40.97 27.85 7.88
N GLN A 69 41.16 28.30 9.13
CA GLN A 69 40.17 28.11 10.19
C GLN A 69 38.89 28.90 9.89
N LEU A 70 39.00 30.15 9.46
CA LEU A 70 37.86 30.96 9.04
C LEU A 70 37.13 30.35 7.83
N GLU A 71 37.87 29.85 6.83
CA GLU A 71 37.29 29.15 5.68
C GLU A 71 36.50 27.92 6.12
N LYS A 72 37.03 27.15 7.07
CA LYS A 72 36.35 25.97 7.63
C LYS A 72 35.10 26.36 8.42
N GLU A 73 35.18 27.37 9.27
CA GLU A 73 34.05 27.86 10.08
C GLU A 73 32.92 28.41 9.21
N THR A 74 33.28 29.02 8.08
CA THR A 74 32.34 29.67 7.15
C THR A 74 31.96 28.77 5.97
N ALA A 75 32.50 27.55 5.89
CA ALA A 75 32.29 26.63 4.78
C ALA A 75 30.81 26.26 4.60
N ASP A 76 30.03 26.21 5.69
CA ASP A 76 28.63 25.81 5.64
C ASP A 76 27.71 26.85 4.97
N ILE A 77 28.17 28.09 4.81
CA ILE A 77 27.46 29.19 4.16
C ILE A 77 28.17 29.75 2.92
N ILE A 78 29.44 29.42 2.68
CA ILE A 78 30.19 29.85 1.47
C ILE A 78 30.43 28.69 0.51
N HIS A 79 30.74 27.48 1.01
CA HIS A 79 31.26 26.42 0.16
C HIS A 79 30.13 25.68 -0.59
N PRO A 80 30.17 25.63 -1.94
CA PRO A 80 29.07 25.14 -2.77
C PRO A 80 28.52 23.77 -2.39
N PHE A 81 29.37 22.85 -1.92
CA PHE A 81 28.94 21.53 -1.43
C PHE A 81 27.91 21.60 -0.28
N PHE A 82 28.17 22.43 0.73
CA PHE A 82 27.27 22.54 1.88
C PHE A 82 26.01 23.33 1.52
N LEU A 83 26.14 24.37 0.69
CA LEU A 83 24.98 25.10 0.18
C LEU A 83 24.08 24.19 -0.66
N ASN A 84 24.64 23.44 -1.61
CA ASN A 84 23.85 22.51 -2.44
C ASN A 84 23.10 21.50 -1.57
N LYS A 85 23.76 20.92 -0.56
CA LYS A 85 23.08 20.02 0.39
C LYS A 85 21.91 20.71 1.12
N LYS A 86 22.11 21.95 1.61
CA LYS A 86 21.05 22.72 2.26
C LYS A 86 19.92 23.05 1.27
N CYS A 87 20.24 23.44 0.03
CA CYS A 87 19.29 23.71 -1.04
C CYS A 87 18.48 22.47 -1.43
N GLU A 88 19.12 21.31 -1.59
CA GLU A 88 18.45 20.03 -1.86
C GLU A 88 17.47 19.66 -0.75
N ALA A 89 17.87 19.84 0.52
CA ALA A 89 16.99 19.60 1.66
C ALA A 89 15.77 20.53 1.65
N LEU A 90 15.97 21.82 1.39
CA LEU A 90 14.88 22.80 1.26
C LEU A 90 13.97 22.50 0.07
N GLN A 91 14.53 22.12 -1.06
CA GLN A 91 13.77 21.75 -2.25
C GLN A 91 12.92 20.50 -1.99
N LYS A 92 13.47 19.49 -1.31
CA LYS A 92 12.73 18.29 -0.91
C LYS A 92 11.57 18.64 0.04
N LEU A 93 11.81 19.53 1.01
CA LEU A 93 10.75 20.01 1.91
C LEU A 93 9.66 20.76 1.12
N SER A 94 10.05 21.66 0.22
CA SER A 94 9.11 22.40 -0.63
C SER A 94 8.24 21.47 -1.47
N SER A 95 8.85 20.51 -2.16
CA SER A 95 8.14 19.48 -2.94
C SER A 95 7.17 18.67 -2.09
N HIS A 96 7.58 18.30 -0.86
CA HIS A 96 6.70 17.59 0.05
C HIS A 96 5.51 18.45 0.50
N LEU A 97 5.74 19.73 0.82
CA LEU A 97 4.68 20.66 1.20
C LEU A 97 3.69 20.87 0.06
N GLU A 98 4.16 21.01 -1.19
CA GLU A 98 3.30 21.07 -2.37
C GLU A 98 2.42 19.83 -2.53
N ALA A 99 2.99 18.64 -2.31
CA ALA A 99 2.23 17.40 -2.35
C ALA A 99 1.13 17.37 -1.26
N VAL A 100 1.47 17.76 -0.03
CA VAL A 100 0.50 17.85 1.08
C VAL A 100 -0.61 18.85 0.75
N LEU A 101 -0.29 20.01 0.18
CA LEU A 101 -1.29 21.00 -0.22
C LEU A 101 -2.20 20.48 -1.35
N ARG A 102 -1.65 19.71 -2.29
CA ARG A 102 -2.42 19.06 -3.36
C ARG A 102 -3.40 18.05 -2.78
N GLU A 103 -2.95 17.18 -1.88
CA GLU A 103 -3.80 16.20 -1.20
C GLU A 103 -4.88 16.88 -0.35
N LYS A 104 -4.53 17.92 0.41
CA LYS A 104 -5.51 18.73 1.16
C LYS A 104 -6.60 19.30 0.26
N ARG A 105 -6.22 19.80 -0.94
CA ARG A 105 -7.18 20.31 -1.94
C ARG A 105 -8.06 19.18 -2.49
N SER A 106 -7.46 18.04 -2.87
CA SER A 106 -8.17 16.85 -3.34
C SER A 106 -9.19 16.34 -2.31
N LEU A 107 -8.77 16.22 -1.05
CA LEU A 107 -9.62 15.82 0.05
C LEU A 107 -10.79 16.79 0.23
N ARG A 108 -10.54 18.10 0.20
CA ARG A 108 -11.62 19.10 0.27
C ARG A 108 -12.61 18.96 -0.87
N GLN A 109 -12.15 18.74 -2.10
CA GLN A 109 -13.04 18.53 -3.25
C GLN A 109 -13.89 17.26 -3.08
N ARG A 110 -13.29 16.19 -2.58
CA ARG A 110 -14.00 14.93 -2.30
C ARG A 110 -15.03 15.09 -1.18
N LEU A 111 -14.70 15.82 -0.12
CA LEU A 111 -15.61 16.08 1.00
C LEU A 111 -16.69 17.12 0.65
N ALA A 112 -16.40 18.06 -0.24
CA ALA A 112 -17.39 19.01 -0.75
C ALA A 112 -18.40 18.34 -1.70
N LYS A 113 -18.09 17.14 -2.24
CA LYS A 113 -19.07 16.33 -2.96
C LYS A 113 -19.97 15.65 -1.92
N PRO A 114 -21.25 16.03 -1.79
CA PRO A 114 -22.12 15.42 -0.81
C PRO A 114 -22.25 13.91 -1.12
N LEU A 115 -22.06 13.06 -0.11
CA LEU A 115 -22.03 11.59 -0.22
C LEU A 115 -23.36 11.03 -0.74
N CYS A 116 -24.44 11.72 -0.42
CA CYS A 116 -25.76 11.59 -0.99
C CYS A 116 -26.16 13.02 -1.34
N GLN A 117 -26.73 13.29 -2.52
CA GLN A 117 -27.44 14.56 -2.67
C GLN A 117 -28.52 14.57 -1.56
N GLU A 118 -28.37 15.42 -0.53
CA GLU A 118 -29.34 15.51 0.58
C GLU A 118 -30.74 15.84 0.09
N ASN A 119 -30.84 16.29 -1.16
CA ASN A 119 -32.07 16.50 -1.90
C ASN A 119 -32.02 15.67 -3.18
N LEU A 120 -33.08 14.92 -3.47
CA LEU A 120 -33.27 14.34 -4.79
C LEU A 120 -33.19 15.49 -5.82
N PRO A 121 -32.39 15.38 -6.90
CA PRO A 121 -32.26 16.45 -7.88
C PRO A 121 -33.54 16.49 -8.71
N ILE A 122 -34.55 17.15 -8.15
CA ILE A 122 -35.83 17.39 -8.79
C ILE A 122 -35.79 18.83 -9.29
N GLU A 123 -36.32 19.06 -10.48
CA GLU A 123 -36.50 20.44 -10.96
C GLU A 123 -37.56 21.12 -10.07
N ALA A 124 -37.38 22.42 -9.78
CA ALA A 124 -38.25 23.15 -8.86
C ALA A 124 -39.75 23.05 -9.24
N ALA A 125 -40.06 22.95 -10.54
CA ALA A 125 -41.41 22.74 -11.05
C ALA A 125 -42.07 21.44 -10.55
N TYR A 126 -41.29 20.40 -10.26
CA TYR A 126 -41.79 19.08 -9.86
C TYR A 126 -41.70 18.81 -8.36
N HIS A 127 -41.16 19.72 -7.56
CA HIS A 127 -41.02 19.55 -6.10
C HIS A 127 -42.37 19.28 -5.42
N ARG A 128 -43.43 20.01 -5.81
CA ARG A 128 -44.77 19.83 -5.25
C ARG A 128 -45.30 18.42 -5.50
N PHE A 129 -45.19 17.94 -6.74
CA PHE A 129 -45.65 16.60 -7.11
C PHE A 129 -44.86 15.51 -6.38
N ALA A 130 -43.54 15.66 -6.27
CA ALA A 130 -42.72 14.71 -5.54
C ALA A 130 -43.03 14.70 -4.03
N ALA A 131 -43.25 15.87 -3.44
CA ALA A 131 -43.63 15.99 -2.02
C ALA A 131 -45.00 15.36 -1.72
N GLU A 132 -45.94 15.40 -2.67
CA GLU A 132 -47.25 14.75 -2.54
C GLU A 132 -47.18 13.24 -2.84
N PHE A 133 -46.39 12.82 -3.83
CA PHE A 133 -46.31 11.44 -4.30
C PHE A 133 -45.47 10.53 -3.39
N LEU A 134 -44.29 10.99 -2.93
CA LEU A 134 -43.37 10.15 -2.16
C LEU A 134 -44.00 9.60 -0.87
N PRO A 135 -44.74 10.38 -0.05
CA PRO A 135 -45.45 9.84 1.10
C PRO A 135 -46.51 8.79 0.73
N LEU A 136 -47.16 8.96 -0.42
CA LEU A 136 -48.16 8.02 -0.91
C LEU A 136 -47.52 6.70 -1.35
N ALA A 137 -46.36 6.77 -2.00
CA ALA A 137 -45.57 5.60 -2.39
C ALA A 137 -45.05 4.85 -1.15
N VAL A 138 -44.56 5.55 -0.13
CA VAL A 138 -44.14 4.95 1.15
C VAL A 138 -45.32 4.22 1.81
N LYS A 139 -46.47 4.89 1.94
CA LYS A 139 -47.68 4.29 2.52
C LYS A 139 -48.17 3.07 1.73
N PHE A 140 -48.05 3.10 0.40
CA PHE A 140 -48.37 1.97 -0.44
C PHE A 140 -47.45 0.76 -0.17
N ILE A 141 -46.14 1.00 -0.05
CA ILE A 141 -45.15 -0.04 0.27
C ILE A 141 -45.45 -0.65 1.65
N GLU A 142 -45.72 0.18 2.66
CA GLU A 142 -46.09 -0.28 4.00
C GLU A 142 -47.36 -1.16 3.98
N ASN A 143 -48.40 -0.73 3.25
CA ASN A 143 -49.63 -1.50 3.09
C ASN A 143 -49.40 -2.84 2.38
N LEU A 144 -48.53 -2.84 1.36
CA LEU A 144 -48.18 -4.05 0.60
C LEU A 144 -47.42 -5.03 1.49
N GLU A 145 -46.44 -4.56 2.26
CA GLU A 145 -45.67 -5.37 3.19
C GLU A 145 -46.57 -5.96 4.28
N PHE A 146 -47.47 -5.17 4.85
CA PHE A 146 -48.49 -5.64 5.77
C PHE A 146 -49.39 -6.73 5.16
N SER A 147 -49.82 -6.56 3.91
CA SER A 147 -50.65 -7.53 3.21
C SER A 147 -49.92 -8.84 2.97
N ILE A 148 -48.66 -8.78 2.51
CA ILE A 148 -47.80 -9.95 2.32
C ILE A 148 -47.58 -10.68 3.64
N GLU A 149 -47.29 -9.95 4.71
CA GLU A 149 -47.07 -10.54 6.04
C GLU A 149 -48.34 -11.19 6.58
N THR A 150 -49.50 -10.60 6.32
CA THR A 150 -50.81 -11.18 6.68
C THR A 150 -51.07 -12.49 5.93
N ILE A 151 -50.80 -12.53 4.63
CA ILE A 151 -50.93 -13.75 3.82
C ILE A 151 -49.97 -14.84 4.34
N ARG A 152 -48.72 -14.47 4.65
CA ARG A 152 -47.70 -15.38 5.18
C ARG A 152 -48.05 -15.96 6.54
N LYS A 153 -48.68 -15.16 7.41
CA LYS A 153 -49.13 -15.58 8.74
C LYS A 153 -50.46 -16.34 8.73
N SER A 154 -51.18 -16.35 7.61
CA SER A 154 -52.42 -17.14 7.48
C SER A 154 -52.08 -18.63 7.32
N PRO A 155 -52.43 -19.50 8.28
CA PRO A 155 -52.05 -20.92 8.26
C PRO A 155 -52.84 -21.76 7.24
N GLN A 156 -53.85 -21.19 6.58
CA GLN A 156 -54.87 -21.97 5.90
C GLN A 156 -54.40 -22.58 4.57
N ILE A 157 -53.45 -21.96 3.87
CA ILE A 157 -53.03 -22.40 2.53
C ILE A 157 -52.10 -23.64 2.60
N PRO A 158 -51.04 -23.66 3.44
CA PRO A 158 -50.15 -24.83 3.52
C PRO A 158 -50.85 -26.06 4.10
N ASP A 159 -51.77 -25.88 5.03
CA ASP A 159 -52.47 -26.99 5.68
C ASP A 159 -53.50 -27.64 4.74
N TYR A 160 -54.21 -26.84 3.92
CA TYR A 160 -55.10 -27.36 2.89
C TYR A 160 -54.34 -28.14 1.81
N ALA A 161 -53.19 -27.63 1.34
CA ALA A 161 -52.35 -28.30 0.37
C ALA A 161 -51.87 -29.68 0.87
N LYS A 162 -51.37 -29.75 2.12
CA LYS A 162 -50.97 -31.02 2.75
C LYS A 162 -52.12 -32.02 2.87
N ASN A 163 -53.33 -31.54 3.20
CA ASN A 163 -54.50 -32.40 3.31
C ASN A 163 -54.92 -32.98 1.95
N LEU A 164 -54.82 -32.18 0.88
CA LEU A 164 -55.06 -32.66 -0.48
C LEU A 164 -54.00 -33.67 -0.94
N ASP A 165 -52.73 -33.41 -0.70
CA ASP A 165 -51.65 -34.36 -1.01
C ASP A 165 -51.87 -35.71 -0.32
N MET A 166 -52.28 -35.68 0.96
CA MET A 166 -52.61 -36.91 1.70
C MET A 166 -53.84 -37.63 1.14
N ALA A 167 -54.85 -36.89 0.68
CA ALA A 167 -56.03 -37.48 0.06
C ALA A 167 -55.69 -38.12 -1.30
N LEU A 168 -54.81 -37.50 -2.08
CA LEU A 168 -54.32 -38.01 -3.36
C LEU A 168 -53.55 -39.32 -3.16
N VAL A 169 -52.60 -39.37 -2.22
CA VAL A 169 -51.85 -40.61 -1.91
C VAL A 169 -52.78 -41.75 -1.48
N LYS A 170 -53.83 -41.46 -0.69
CA LYS A 170 -54.83 -42.46 -0.32
C LYS A 170 -55.61 -42.96 -1.54
N MET A 171 -55.97 -42.06 -2.45
CA MET A 171 -56.67 -42.43 -3.67
C MET A 171 -55.80 -43.32 -4.57
N GLU A 172 -54.53 -42.97 -4.76
CA GLU A 172 -53.56 -43.79 -5.49
C GLU A 172 -53.40 -45.19 -4.87
N SER A 173 -53.38 -45.31 -3.53
CA SER A 173 -53.32 -46.62 -2.88
C SER A 173 -54.58 -47.46 -3.13
N LEU A 174 -55.76 -46.83 -3.12
CA LEU A 174 -57.02 -47.52 -3.41
C LEU A 174 -57.10 -47.95 -4.88
N GLU A 175 -56.57 -47.14 -5.79
CA GLU A 175 -56.46 -47.48 -7.21
C GLU A 175 -55.55 -48.70 -7.42
N ALA A 176 -54.39 -48.74 -6.78
CA ALA A 176 -53.49 -49.89 -6.83
C ALA A 176 -54.14 -51.17 -6.25
N ASP A 177 -54.87 -51.05 -5.14
CA ASP A 177 -55.63 -52.17 -4.56
C ASP A 177 -56.72 -52.67 -5.52
N LEU A 178 -57.43 -51.76 -6.19
CA LEU A 178 -58.46 -52.11 -7.18
C LEU A 178 -57.87 -52.79 -8.41
N GLU A 179 -56.72 -52.32 -8.90
CA GLU A 179 -55.99 -52.95 -10.01
C GLU A 179 -55.58 -54.38 -9.62
N GLY A 180 -54.99 -54.56 -8.43
CA GLY A 180 -54.60 -55.87 -7.91
C GLY A 180 -55.77 -56.83 -7.70
N LEU A 181 -56.94 -56.34 -7.25
CA LEU A 181 -58.17 -57.15 -7.16
C LEU A 181 -58.69 -57.54 -8.54
N THR A 182 -58.61 -56.63 -9.51
CA THR A 182 -59.05 -56.87 -10.89
C THR A 182 -58.18 -57.95 -11.55
N GLU A 183 -56.86 -57.88 -11.38
CA GLU A 183 -55.94 -58.93 -11.85
C GLU A 183 -56.22 -60.29 -11.21
N GLN A 184 -56.49 -60.34 -9.90
CA GLN A 184 -56.87 -61.57 -9.20
C GLN A 184 -58.17 -62.17 -9.77
N ILE A 185 -59.17 -61.35 -10.06
CA ILE A 185 -60.43 -61.80 -10.68
C ILE A 185 -60.17 -62.34 -12.09
N LEU A 186 -59.36 -61.66 -12.89
CA LEU A 186 -59.03 -62.10 -14.25
C LEU A 186 -58.28 -63.44 -14.25
N THR A 187 -57.25 -63.59 -13.42
CA THR A 187 -56.50 -64.84 -13.29
C THR A 187 -57.36 -65.98 -12.72
N TRP A 188 -58.29 -65.69 -11.80
CA TRP A 188 -59.26 -66.67 -11.32
C TRP A 188 -60.22 -67.13 -12.42
N ARG A 189 -60.75 -66.20 -13.22
CA ARG A 189 -61.62 -66.52 -14.38
C ARG A 189 -60.88 -67.35 -15.43
N GLU A 190 -59.63 -67.02 -15.72
CA GLU A 190 -58.79 -67.78 -16.65
C GLU A 190 -58.57 -69.21 -16.16
N LYS A 191 -58.26 -69.40 -14.87
CA LYS A 191 -58.18 -70.74 -14.25
C LYS A 191 -59.49 -71.52 -14.39
N GLN A 192 -60.64 -70.89 -14.14
CA GLN A 192 -61.94 -71.54 -14.32
C GLN A 192 -62.19 -71.94 -15.79
N LEU A 193 -61.85 -71.06 -16.74
CA LEU A 193 -61.99 -71.35 -18.18
C LEU A 193 -61.08 -72.51 -18.60
N ASN A 194 -59.84 -72.53 -18.14
CA ASN A 194 -58.88 -73.60 -18.44
C ASN A 194 -59.30 -74.95 -17.82
N LEU A 195 -59.90 -74.95 -16.63
CA LEU A 195 -60.48 -76.17 -16.03
C LEU A 195 -61.70 -76.68 -16.80
N LEU A 196 -62.55 -75.79 -17.31
CA LEU A 196 -63.66 -76.15 -18.17
C LEU A 196 -63.15 -76.67 -19.53
N GLN A 197 -62.19 -76.02 -20.17
CA GLN A 197 -61.61 -76.49 -21.43
C GLN A 197 -60.83 -77.80 -21.29
N GLY A 198 -60.14 -78.02 -20.16
CA GLY A 198 -59.51 -79.30 -19.82
C GLY A 198 -60.50 -80.45 -19.66
N ASN A 199 -61.74 -80.16 -19.26
CA ASN A 199 -62.83 -81.13 -19.18
C ASN A 199 -63.63 -81.28 -20.49
N PHE A 200 -63.44 -80.37 -21.46
CA PHE A 200 -64.18 -80.32 -22.73
C PHE A 200 -63.35 -80.71 -23.97
N SER A 201 -62.14 -81.28 -23.80
CA SER A 201 -61.41 -81.93 -24.92
C SER A 201 -61.98 -83.31 -25.31
N GLY A 202 -63.21 -83.62 -24.87
CA GLY A 202 -63.96 -84.81 -25.24
C GLY A 202 -65.46 -84.53 -25.34
N ASN A 203 -65.88 -83.59 -26.19
CA ASN A 203 -66.98 -83.82 -27.15
C ASN A 203 -67.35 -82.57 -27.96
N THR A 204 -67.38 -82.79 -29.27
CA THR A 204 -67.75 -81.88 -30.35
C THR A 204 -69.27 -81.67 -30.43
N GLN A 205 -69.73 -80.43 -30.55
CA GLN A 205 -70.53 -79.89 -31.67
C GLN A 205 -71.40 -78.67 -31.29
N ALA A 206 -71.26 -77.64 -32.14
CA ALA A 206 -72.26 -76.70 -32.64
C ALA A 206 -73.34 -76.13 -31.69
N SER A 207 -73.37 -74.79 -31.57
CA SER A 207 -74.45 -73.98 -32.15
C SER A 207 -74.26 -72.47 -31.91
N SER A 208 -74.76 -71.73 -32.89
CA SER A 208 -74.79 -70.29 -33.13
C SER A 208 -75.62 -69.43 -32.17
N SER A 209 -75.29 -68.14 -32.09
CA SER A 209 -76.15 -66.92 -32.19
C SER A 209 -75.59 -65.81 -31.28
N SER A 210 -75.13 -64.68 -31.82
CA SER A 210 -75.89 -63.46 -32.20
C SER A 210 -76.63 -62.79 -31.04
N ILE A 211 -75.96 -61.86 -30.34
CA ILE A 211 -76.61 -60.68 -29.75
C ILE A 211 -75.68 -59.47 -29.96
N LYS A 212 -76.18 -58.50 -30.73
CA LYS A 212 -75.70 -57.11 -30.72
C LYS A 212 -76.42 -56.40 -29.58
N GLU A 213 -75.72 -55.59 -28.81
CA GLU A 213 -76.35 -54.44 -28.14
C GLU A 213 -75.34 -53.33 -27.92
N SER A 214 -75.68 -52.17 -28.48
CA SER A 214 -75.03 -50.89 -28.27
C SER A 214 -75.67 -50.23 -27.05
N THR A 215 -74.87 -49.68 -26.14
CA THR A 215 -75.35 -48.60 -25.28
C THR A 215 -74.28 -47.54 -25.13
N SER A 216 -74.62 -46.38 -25.67
CA SER A 216 -73.94 -45.10 -25.57
C SER A 216 -74.46 -44.34 -24.33
N TYR A 217 -73.73 -43.27 -23.97
CA TYR A 217 -74.05 -42.17 -23.06
C TYR A 217 -73.78 -42.38 -21.56
N LEU A 218 -72.81 -41.62 -21.04
CA LEU A 218 -73.11 -40.38 -20.32
C LEU A 218 -71.86 -39.49 -20.19
N SER A 219 -71.90 -38.35 -20.87
CA SER A 219 -71.13 -37.15 -20.55
C SER A 219 -71.46 -36.71 -19.13
N ILE A 220 -70.44 -36.32 -18.36
CA ILE A 220 -70.61 -35.27 -17.35
C ILE A 220 -69.57 -34.20 -17.63
N GLU A 221 -70.08 -33.18 -18.29
CA GLU A 221 -69.51 -31.85 -18.43
C GLU A 221 -69.83 -31.07 -17.14
N ASN A 222 -68.93 -30.17 -16.75
CA ASN A 222 -69.08 -29.10 -15.76
C ASN A 222 -69.01 -29.44 -14.26
N MET A 223 -67.90 -29.03 -13.63
CA MET A 223 -67.99 -28.14 -12.46
C MET A 223 -66.82 -27.16 -12.45
N HIS A 224 -67.17 -25.92 -12.75
CA HIS A 224 -66.44 -24.70 -12.43
C HIS A 224 -67.01 -24.21 -11.09
N LEU A 225 -66.16 -24.12 -10.06
CA LEU A 225 -66.21 -23.18 -8.93
C LEU A 225 -64.95 -23.34 -8.09
#